data_AF-A0A6B3C8U9-F1
#
_entry.id   AF-A0A6B3C8U9-F1
#
_cell.length_a   1.000
_cell.length_b   1.000
_cell.length_c   1.000
_cell.angle_alpha   90.00
_cell.angle_beta   90.00
_cell.angle_gamma   90.00
#
_symmetry.space_group_name_H-M   'P 1'
#
loop_
_entity.id
_entity.type
_entity.pdbx_description
1 polymer ?
#
loop_
_entity_poly.entity_id
_entity_poly.type
_entity_poly.pdbx_seq_one_letter_code
_entity_poly.pdbx_strand_id
1 'polypeptide(L)' 'VSAAQPAVLRVVAAATGCDCDWFLELRWSGPAGSGTLRLDDNGRPWRTSATAGRPEYGFASELGRWAK' A
#
# COMPACT_ATOMS: atom_id res chain seq x y z
N VAL A 1 -15.55 -12.49 15.44
CA VAL A 1 -14.24 -11.83 15.60
C VAL A 1 -14.21 -11.15 16.96
N SER A 2 -13.10 -11.13 17.67
CA SER A 2 -12.95 -10.41 18.94
C SER A 2 -11.52 -9.85 19.05
N ALA A 3 -11.26 -8.98 20.03
CA ALA A 3 -9.89 -8.51 20.27
C ALA A 3 -8.92 -9.66 20.59
N ALA A 4 -9.40 -10.73 21.23
CA ALA A 4 -8.62 -11.94 21.52
C ALA A 4 -8.49 -12.90 20.33
N GLN A 5 -9.39 -12.80 19.35
CA GLN A 5 -9.42 -13.62 18.14
C GLN A 5 -9.67 -12.72 16.91
N PRO A 6 -8.64 -11.96 16.49
CA PRO A 6 -8.76 -11.05 15.37
C PRO A 6 -8.87 -11.82 14.06
N ALA A 7 -9.67 -11.29 13.13
CA ALA A 7 -9.53 -11.65 11.72
C ALA A 7 -8.39 -10.82 11.13
N VAL A 8 -7.47 -11.49 10.42
CA VAL A 8 -6.32 -10.82 9.79
C VAL A 8 -6.56 -10.76 8.28
N LEU A 9 -6.53 -9.55 7.73
CA LEU A 9 -6.52 -9.33 6.29
C LEU A 9 -5.08 -9.06 5.85
N ARG A 10 -4.51 -9.95 5.03
CA ARG A 10 -3.22 -9.72 4.37
C ARG A 10 -3.45 -9.18 2.97
N VAL A 11 -2.89 -8.01 2.68
CA VAL A 11 -2.97 -7.38 1.36
C VAL A 11 -1.58 -7.30 0.75
N VAL A 12 -1.46 -7.71 -0.51
CA VAL A 12 -0.23 -7.59 -1.31
C VAL A 12 -0.59 -6.81 -2.55
N ALA A 13 0.09 -5.70 -2.77
CA ALA A 13 -0.05 -4.88 -3.97
C ALA A 13 1.24 -4.95 -4.79
N ALA A 14 1.11 -5.02 -6.11
CA ALA A 14 2.21 -4.94 -7.05
C ALA A 14 1.79 -4.01 -8.18
N ALA A 15 2.71 -3.14 -8.60
CA ALA A 15 2.55 -2.28 -9.77
C ALA A 15 3.44 -2.79 -10.90
N THR A 16 3.00 -2.62 -12.15
CA THR A 16 3.79 -3.02 -13.34
C THR A 16 4.24 -1.83 -14.19
N GLY A 17 3.40 -0.80 -14.35
CA GLY A 17 3.71 0.37 -15.18
C GLY A 17 3.36 1.72 -14.55
N CYS A 18 2.93 1.72 -13.29
CA CYS A 18 2.51 2.92 -12.59
C CYS A 18 3.34 3.17 -11.35
N ASP A 19 3.23 4.41 -10.90
CA ASP A 19 3.45 4.79 -9.53
C ASP A 19 2.06 5.08 -8.96
N CYS A 20 1.48 4.06 -8.34
CA CYS A 20 0.06 4.02 -8.04
C CYS A 20 -0.19 4.35 -6.57
N ASP A 21 -1.05 5.34 -6.36
CA ASP A 21 -1.65 5.63 -5.07
C ASP A 21 -2.97 4.84 -4.92
N TRP A 22 -3.17 4.18 -3.79
CA TRP A 22 -4.33 3.32 -3.55
C TRP A 22 -4.80 3.30 -2.09
N PHE A 23 -6.06 2.91 -1.90
CA PHE A 23 -6.71 2.69 -0.62
C PHE A 23 -7.68 1.51 -0.75
N LEU A 24 -8.16 0.98 0.37
CA LEU A 24 -9.20 -0.05 0.36
C LEU A 24 -10.47 0.45 1.02
N GLU A 25 -11.59 -0.04 0.54
CA GLU A 25 -12.88 0.10 1.20
C GLU A 25 -13.34 -1.27 1.71
N LEU A 26 -13.39 -1.42 3.03
CA LEU A 26 -13.84 -2.64 3.67
C LEU A 26 -15.29 -2.48 4.13
N ARG A 27 -16.21 -3.17 3.45
CA ARG A 27 -17.60 -3.28 3.88
C ARG A 27 -17.73 -4.27 5.02
N TRP A 28 -18.47 -3.91 6.06
CA TRP A 28 -18.68 -4.76 7.24
C TRP A 28 -20.13 -4.71 7.72
N SER A 29 -20.53 -5.78 8.42
CA SER A 29 -21.80 -5.87 9.14
C SER A 29 -21.65 -6.76 10.37
N GLY A 30 -22.44 -6.49 11.41
CA GLY A 30 -22.44 -7.25 12.66
C GLY A 30 -23.53 -6.77 13.61
N PRO A 31 -23.63 -7.37 14.81
CA PRO A 31 -24.70 -7.06 15.77
C PRO A 31 -24.77 -5.57 16.19
N ALA A 32 -23.63 -4.87 16.15
CA ALA A 32 -23.56 -3.45 16.49
C ALA A 32 -23.84 -2.50 15.30
N GLY A 33 -24.08 -3.03 14.09
CA GLY A 33 -24.38 -2.23 12.90
C GLY A 33 -23.63 -2.68 11.64
N SER A 34 -23.53 -1.77 10.68
CA SER A 34 -22.84 -1.99 9.40
C SER A 34 -22.21 -0.71 8.88
N GLY A 35 -21.23 -0.81 8.00
CA GLY A 35 -20.63 0.35 7.36
C GLY A 35 -19.53 -0.01 6.37
N THR A 36 -18.80 1.03 5.93
CA THR A 36 -17.60 0.91 5.11
C THR A 36 -16.45 1.61 5.82
N LEU A 37 -15.35 0.89 6.03
CA LEU A 37 -14.11 1.44 6.57
C LEU A 37 -13.14 1.72 5.41
N ARG A 38 -12.63 2.94 5.35
CA ARG A 38 -11.49 3.26 4.48
C ARG A 38 -10.21 2.85 5.19
N LEU A 39 -9.37 2.08 4.50
CA LEU A 39 -8.04 1.71 4.94
C LEU A 39 -7.02 2.41 4.04
N ASP A 40 -6.13 3.18 4.66
CA ASP A 40 -5.06 3.93 4.01
C ASP A 40 -3.89 4.19 4.99
N ASP A 41 -2.85 4.93 4.55
CA ASP A 41 -1.73 5.36 5.39
C ASP A 41 -2.05 6.66 6.11
N ASN A 42 -2.76 6.56 7.24
CA ASN A 42 -3.04 7.69 8.14
C ASN A 42 -3.66 8.91 7.41
N GLY A 43 -4.64 8.67 6.53
CA GLY A 43 -5.30 9.69 5.73
C GLY A 43 -4.64 9.99 4.38
N ARG A 44 -3.54 9.29 4.05
CA ARG A 44 -2.89 9.35 2.73
C ARG A 44 -3.03 8.00 2.03
N PRO A 45 -3.23 7.96 0.70
CA PRO A 45 -3.17 6.70 -0.03
C PRO A 45 -1.82 6.00 0.19
N TRP A 46 -1.81 4.68 0.24
CA TRP A 46 -0.57 3.92 0.09
C TRP A 46 -0.03 4.07 -1.31
N ARG A 47 1.29 3.97 -1.45
CA ARG A 47 1.96 4.05 -2.75
C ARG A 47 2.62 2.73 -3.09
N THR A 48 2.44 2.29 -4.33
CA THR A 48 3.13 1.13 -4.89
C THR A 48 3.64 1.50 -6.27
N SER A 49 4.95 1.49 -6.44
CA SER A 49 5.61 1.87 -7.68
C SER A 49 6.27 0.69 -8.37
N ALA A 50 6.31 0.77 -9.69
CA ALA A 50 7.08 -0.13 -10.54
C ALA A 50 8.25 0.64 -11.15
N THR A 51 9.40 -0.02 -11.29
CA THR A 51 10.53 0.53 -12.03
C THR A 51 10.55 0.09 -13.50
N ALA A 52 9.79 -0.95 -13.87
CA ALA A 52 9.72 -1.42 -15.24
C ALA A 52 9.33 -0.30 -16.21
N GLY A 53 10.15 -0.08 -17.23
CA GLY A 53 9.96 0.99 -18.22
C GLY A 53 10.25 2.41 -17.72
N ARG A 54 10.79 2.58 -16.51
CA ARG A 54 11.17 3.88 -15.92
C ARG A 54 12.69 3.96 -15.72
N PRO A 55 13.29 5.16 -15.73
CA PRO A 55 14.67 5.31 -15.31
C PRO A 55 14.79 4.93 -13.83
N GLU A 56 15.61 3.92 -13.55
CA GLU A 56 16.04 3.63 -12.18
C GLU A 56 17.22 4.52 -11.85
N TYR A 57 17.27 5.02 -10.62
CA TYR A 57 18.43 5.72 -10.09
C TYR A 57 18.87 5.01 -8.82
N GLY A 58 20.10 4.52 -8.82
CA GLY A 58 20.75 3.94 -7.66
C GLY A 58 21.71 4.95 -7.03
N PHE A 59 21.88 4.88 -5.70
CA PHE A 59 22.96 5.60 -5.06
C PHE A 59 24.27 4.82 -5.28
N ALA A 60 25.16 5.36 -6.11
CA ALA A 60 26.47 4.78 -6.39
C ALA A 60 27.45 5.17 -5.28
N SER A 61 27.62 4.29 -4.29
CA SER A 61 28.48 4.52 -3.11
C SER A 61 29.89 4.94 -3.47
N GLU A 62 30.50 4.29 -4.47
CA GLU A 62 31.86 4.57 -4.96
C GLU A 62 32.02 5.97 -5.55
N LEU A 63 30.93 6.54 -6.07
CA LEU A 63 30.92 7.85 -6.70
C LEU A 63 30.34 8.95 -5.79
N GLY A 64 29.83 8.58 -4.62
CA GLY A 64 29.15 9.51 -3.70
C GLY A 64 27.96 10.24 -4.32
N ARG A 65 27.30 9.67 -5.34
CA ARG A 65 26.22 10.34 -6.07
C ARG A 65 25.15 9.37 -6.55
N TRP A 66 23.97 9.90 -6.80
CA TRP A 66 22.93 9.21 -7.56
C TRP A 66 23.36 9.09 -9.03
N ALA A 67 23.20 7.90 -9.59
CA ALA A 67 23.44 7.62 -10.99
C ALA A 67 22.29 6.77 -11.54
N LYS A 68 22.07 6.84 -12.84
CA LYS A 68 21.19 5.90 -13.55
C LYS A 68 21.86 4.53 -13.62
#